data_AF-A0AAQ0LUF4-F1
#
_entry.id   AF-A0AAQ0LUF4-F1
#
_cell.length_a   1.000
_cell.length_b   1.000
_cell.length_c   1.000
_cell.angle_alpha   90.00
_cell.angle_beta   90.00
_cell.angle_gamma   90.00
#
_symmetry.space_group_name_H-M   'P 1'
#
loop_
_entity.id
_entity.type
_entity.pdbx_description
1 polymer ?
#
loop_
_entity_poly.entity_id
_entity_poly.type
_entity_poly.pdbx_seq_one_letter_code
_entity_poly.pdbx_strand_id
1 'polypeptide(L)'
;MAFNNLRKLAVFALSAAMIVSLGACGTSEKSDSAASSDSESSSNTTGYDVSGVTKDDDIAAMLPESVTKDGKLTVGMDTSYAPAEFLAEDGKTPVGFDVDIAKALANMFGLEVVPQTSNFDSIIPSIGTKYDIGISSFTITPERMEAVDFVSMFKAGSTWVVKKGNPNKVATSDLCGLKIAVQTGTTQEEEVNAAAKQCKADGKSEVQILSNKLQTDVTTNVATGKADVFYADSPVAGYAIAQTEDTLEALGEDVGVTKEAVAIKKGDSDIAKAVQAALQKLMDDGTYMKILKHWGVETGAVDKAEINPTDLG
;
A
#
# COMPACT_ATOMS: atom_id res chain seq x y z
N MET A 1 1.55 52.44 -22.11
CA MET A 1 2.67 53.41 -22.20
C MET A 1 2.96 53.92 -20.79
N ALA A 2 4.16 54.31 -20.37
CA ALA A 2 5.55 53.94 -20.73
C ALA A 2 6.49 54.81 -19.84
N PHE A 3 7.51 54.23 -19.18
CA PHE A 3 8.62 54.96 -18.50
C PHE A 3 8.18 55.94 -17.36
N ASN A 4 8.96 56.67 -16.55
CA ASN A 4 10.37 56.68 -16.05
C ASN A 4 10.42 57.64 -14.82
N ASN A 5 11.36 57.61 -13.84
CA ASN A 5 12.28 56.56 -13.35
C ASN A 5 12.89 56.97 -11.97
N LEU A 6 13.71 56.09 -11.36
CA LEU A 6 14.75 56.31 -10.32
C LEU A 6 14.79 57.63 -9.49
N ARG A 7 14.94 57.49 -8.16
CA ARG A 7 16.03 58.17 -7.42
C ARG A 7 16.84 57.17 -6.58
N LYS A 8 18.11 57.50 -6.36
CA LYS A 8 19.19 56.56 -5.98
C LYS A 8 19.68 56.73 -4.54
N LEU A 9 20.19 55.63 -3.99
CA LEU A 9 21.39 55.48 -3.14
C LEU A 9 21.58 56.37 -1.90
N ALA A 10 21.66 55.70 -0.75
CA ALA A 10 22.75 55.89 0.21
C ALA A 10 23.18 54.50 0.74
N VAL A 11 24.49 54.27 0.89
CA VAL A 11 25.11 52.97 1.25
C VAL A 11 26.01 53.17 2.46
N PHE A 12 25.87 52.32 3.49
CA PHE A 12 26.85 51.97 4.52
C PHE A 12 26.33 50.73 5.28
N ALA A 13 27.13 49.80 5.83
CA ALA A 13 28.39 49.21 5.39
C ALA A 13 28.56 47.84 6.13
N LEU A 14 29.51 47.03 5.67
CA LEU A 14 29.84 45.67 6.13
C LEU A 14 29.81 45.44 7.65
N SER A 15 29.45 44.21 8.04
CA SER A 15 30.28 43.38 8.93
C SER A 15 30.00 41.89 8.73
N ALA A 16 31.02 41.15 8.30
CA ALA A 16 31.03 39.69 8.29
C ALA A 16 32.20 39.24 9.19
N ALA A 17 31.98 38.21 10.01
CA ALA A 17 33.01 37.62 10.84
C ALA A 17 32.93 36.09 10.75
N MET A 18 33.83 35.50 9.97
CA MET A 18 34.13 34.07 10.07
C MET A 18 35.09 33.85 11.24
N ILE A 19 34.89 32.78 12.01
CA ILE A 19 35.93 32.24 12.89
C ILE A 19 36.25 30.83 12.40
N VAL A 20 37.42 30.71 11.77
CA VAL A 20 38.06 29.42 11.50
C VAL A 20 38.93 29.08 12.71
N SER A 21 38.81 27.86 13.23
CA SER A 21 39.79 27.30 14.16
C SER A 21 40.23 25.92 13.66
N LEU A 22 41.50 25.84 13.27
CA LEU A 22 42.19 24.59 12.94
C LEU A 22 43.08 24.25 14.14
N GLY A 23 42.89 23.05 14.69
CA GLY A 23 43.70 22.50 15.76
C GLY A 23 43.79 20.99 15.62
N ALA A 24 44.81 20.53 14.89
CA ALA A 24 45.04 19.11 14.67
C ALA A 24 45.98 18.53 15.74
N CYS A 25 45.59 17.40 16.33
CA CYS A 25 46.49 16.32 16.75
C CYS A 25 45.65 15.05 16.84
N GLY A 26 46.07 13.99 16.17
CA GLY A 26 45.38 12.70 16.19
C GLY A 26 46.04 11.72 17.15
N THR A 27 45.23 10.83 17.71
CA THR A 27 45.66 9.51 18.18
C THR A 27 44.64 8.49 17.69
N SER A 28 45.14 7.43 17.06
CA SER A 28 44.33 6.33 16.54
C SER A 28 43.81 5.46 17.67
N GLU A 29 42.49 5.33 17.81
CA GLU A 29 41.89 4.22 18.53
C GLU A 29 40.60 3.76 17.85
N LYS A 30 40.39 2.44 17.90
CA LYS A 30 39.37 1.72 17.15
C LYS A 30 38.08 1.73 17.98
N SER A 31 37.03 2.37 17.49
CA SER A 31 35.70 2.32 18.11
C SER A 31 34.71 1.64 17.18
N ASP A 32 34.15 0.52 17.65
CA ASP A 32 32.95 -0.06 17.05
C ASP A 32 31.78 0.89 17.35
N SER A 33 31.18 1.46 16.30
CA SER A 33 29.96 2.27 16.45
C SER A 33 28.76 1.34 16.54
N ALA A 34 28.28 1.11 17.76
CA ALA A 34 26.96 0.53 17.97
C ALA A 34 25.90 1.39 17.27
N ALA A 35 25.01 0.76 16.51
CA ALA A 35 23.91 1.46 15.85
C ALA A 35 22.89 1.91 16.90
N SER A 36 22.78 3.22 17.12
CA SER A 36 21.59 3.80 17.74
C SER A 36 20.44 3.73 16.74
N SER A 37 19.40 2.98 17.09
CA SER A 37 18.15 2.89 16.33
C SER A 37 17.26 4.09 16.64
N ASP A 38 17.54 5.23 16.01
CA ASP A 38 16.59 6.34 15.97
C ASP A 38 15.54 6.03 14.89
N SER A 39 14.47 5.34 15.30
CA SER A 39 13.28 5.10 14.48
C SER A 39 12.41 6.36 14.41
N GLU A 40 12.90 7.40 13.71
CA GLU A 40 12.00 8.41 13.16
C GLU A 40 11.17 7.74 12.05
N SER A 41 9.87 7.60 12.31
CA SER A 41 8.89 7.10 11.32
C SER A 41 8.60 8.19 10.27
N SER A 42 9.60 8.52 9.44
CA SER A 42 9.38 9.33 8.25
C SER A 42 8.45 8.59 7.30
N SER A 43 7.34 9.22 6.91
CA SER A 43 6.49 8.70 5.84
C SER A 43 7.28 8.69 4.54
N ASN A 44 7.73 7.51 4.12
CA ASN A 44 8.36 7.33 2.83
C ASN A 44 7.32 7.57 1.72
N THR A 45 7.25 8.79 1.19
CA THR A 45 6.42 9.14 0.02
C THR A 45 7.13 8.82 -1.31
N THR A 46 8.35 8.29 -1.24
CA THR A 46 9.18 7.86 -2.37
C THR A 46 9.19 6.33 -2.50
N GLY A 47 9.00 5.82 -3.71
CA GLY A 47 9.14 4.38 -4.00
C GLY A 47 10.57 3.84 -3.89
N TYR A 48 10.67 2.54 -3.67
CA TYR A 48 11.93 1.80 -3.69
C TYR A 48 12.50 1.72 -5.12
N ASP A 49 13.81 1.89 -5.27
CA ASP A 49 14.47 1.84 -6.58
C ASP A 49 14.67 0.40 -7.07
N VAL A 50 13.80 -0.03 -8.00
CA VAL A 50 13.86 -1.33 -8.67
C VAL A 50 14.66 -1.31 -9.98
N SER A 51 15.41 -0.25 -10.29
CA SER A 51 16.23 -0.17 -11.52
C SER A 51 17.33 -1.25 -11.60
N GLY A 52 17.69 -1.86 -10.47
CA GLY A 52 18.57 -3.03 -10.40
C GLY A 52 17.92 -4.34 -10.86
N VAL A 53 16.58 -4.40 -10.99
CA VAL A 53 15.88 -5.56 -11.56
C VAL A 53 15.99 -5.47 -13.08
N THR A 54 16.64 -6.46 -13.69
CA THR A 54 16.79 -6.56 -15.15
C THR A 54 15.85 -7.61 -15.73
N LYS A 55 15.57 -7.48 -17.03
CA LYS A 55 14.83 -8.48 -17.80
C LYS A 55 15.41 -9.89 -17.61
N ASP A 56 14.53 -10.86 -17.43
CA ASP A 56 14.82 -12.29 -17.53
C ASP A 56 14.17 -12.82 -18.82
N ASP A 57 14.97 -13.30 -19.77
CA ASP A 57 14.45 -13.72 -21.07
C ASP A 57 13.59 -15.00 -21.00
N ASP A 58 13.87 -15.92 -20.06
CA ASP A 58 13.12 -17.17 -19.91
C ASP A 58 11.74 -16.91 -19.28
N ILE A 59 11.67 -16.04 -18.27
CA ILE A 59 10.42 -15.62 -17.63
C ILE A 59 9.61 -14.70 -18.56
N ALA A 60 10.25 -13.76 -19.26
CA ALA A 60 9.56 -12.90 -20.22
C ALA A 60 8.94 -13.70 -21.38
N ALA A 61 9.59 -14.79 -21.81
CA ALA A 61 9.06 -15.68 -22.85
C ALA A 61 7.83 -16.50 -22.43
N MET A 62 7.45 -16.50 -21.14
CA MET A 62 6.21 -17.12 -20.65
C MET A 62 4.97 -16.25 -20.90
N LEU A 63 5.13 -14.95 -21.15
CA LEU A 63 3.99 -14.05 -21.37
C LEU A 63 3.37 -14.22 -22.77
N PRO A 64 2.04 -14.20 -22.89
CA PRO A 64 1.37 -14.22 -24.18
C PRO A 64 1.50 -12.88 -24.92
N GLU A 65 1.45 -12.93 -26.25
CA GLU A 65 1.49 -11.74 -27.13
C GLU A 65 0.41 -10.70 -26.76
N SER A 66 -0.72 -11.13 -26.20
CA SER A 66 -1.79 -10.24 -25.74
C SER A 66 -1.32 -9.18 -24.73
N VAL A 67 -0.28 -9.49 -23.93
CA VAL A 67 0.36 -8.57 -22.97
C VAL A 67 1.58 -7.90 -23.61
N THR A 68 2.44 -8.64 -24.32
CA THR A 68 3.74 -8.09 -24.75
C THR A 68 3.69 -7.18 -25.98
N LYS A 69 2.60 -7.21 -26.77
CA LYS A 69 2.48 -6.56 -28.10
C LYS A 69 2.79 -5.06 -28.16
N ASP A 70 2.54 -4.31 -27.09
CA ASP A 70 2.73 -2.85 -27.03
C ASP A 70 3.85 -2.43 -26.06
N GLY A 71 4.58 -3.42 -25.52
CA GLY A 71 5.70 -3.21 -24.61
C GLY A 71 5.30 -2.75 -23.21
N LYS A 72 4.01 -2.84 -22.82
CA LYS A 72 3.51 -2.32 -21.55
C LYS A 72 2.88 -3.42 -20.69
N LEU A 73 3.01 -3.29 -19.37
CA LEU A 73 2.25 -4.06 -18.39
C LEU A 73 1.23 -3.13 -17.73
N THR A 74 -0.03 -3.24 -18.13
CA THR A 74 -1.11 -2.41 -17.58
C THR A 74 -1.63 -3.03 -16.28
N VAL A 75 -1.49 -2.30 -15.17
CA VAL A 75 -1.84 -2.80 -13.83
C VAL A 75 -3.00 -2.00 -13.24
N GLY A 76 -4.11 -2.65 -12.92
CA GLY A 76 -5.23 -2.02 -12.21
C GLY A 76 -4.95 -1.91 -10.72
N MET A 77 -5.06 -0.69 -10.16
CA MET A 77 -4.68 -0.35 -8.78
C MET A 77 -5.65 0.69 -8.17
N ASP A 78 -5.97 0.62 -6.87
CA ASP A 78 -6.69 1.70 -6.15
C ASP A 78 -5.69 2.58 -5.41
N THR A 79 -5.19 3.62 -6.11
CA THR A 79 -4.14 4.51 -5.59
C THR A 79 -4.61 5.46 -4.47
N SER A 80 -5.52 5.01 -3.60
CA SER A 80 -5.86 5.59 -2.30
C SER A 80 -5.41 4.73 -1.10
N TYR A 81 -4.82 3.55 -1.36
CA TYR A 81 -4.54 2.49 -0.38
C TYR A 81 -3.08 2.52 0.14
N ALA A 82 -2.69 3.60 0.80
CA ALA A 82 -1.33 3.74 1.36
C ALA A 82 -1.11 2.78 2.57
N PRO A 83 0.03 2.05 2.66
CA PRO A 83 1.26 2.20 1.89
C PRO A 83 1.42 1.17 0.74
N ALA A 84 0.37 0.44 0.39
CA ALA A 84 0.39 -0.59 -0.65
C ALA A 84 0.43 0.05 -2.05
N GLU A 85 -0.56 0.88 -2.37
CA GLU A 85 -0.61 1.64 -3.60
C GLU A 85 -1.32 2.97 -3.39
N PHE A 86 -0.59 4.07 -3.58
CA PHE A 86 -1.09 5.42 -3.36
C PHE A 86 -0.40 6.44 -4.25
N LEU A 87 -0.92 7.67 -4.30
CA LEU A 87 -0.27 8.77 -5.01
C LEU A 87 0.70 9.48 -4.06
N ALA A 88 1.91 9.74 -4.55
CA ALA A 88 2.91 10.57 -3.87
C ALA A 88 2.40 12.02 -3.67
N GLU A 89 3.19 12.85 -2.98
CA GLU A 89 2.85 14.25 -2.66
C GLU A 89 2.51 15.13 -3.89
N ASP A 90 2.95 14.74 -5.10
CA ASP A 90 2.59 15.41 -6.35
C ASP A 90 1.14 15.18 -6.81
N GLY A 91 0.42 14.27 -6.12
CA GLY A 91 -0.95 13.86 -6.41
C GLY A 91 -1.11 13.12 -7.74
N LYS A 92 -0.03 12.51 -8.27
CA LYS A 92 0.01 11.94 -9.63
C LYS A 92 0.84 10.67 -9.76
N THR A 93 1.97 10.58 -9.05
CA THR A 93 2.93 9.48 -9.22
C THR A 93 2.55 8.33 -8.29
N PRO A 94 2.22 7.13 -8.82
CA PRO A 94 1.94 5.96 -7.98
C PRO A 94 3.20 5.48 -7.27
N VAL A 95 3.08 5.23 -5.97
CA VAL A 95 4.09 4.71 -5.05
C VAL A 95 3.43 3.74 -4.07
N GLY A 96 4.24 2.92 -3.40
CA GLY A 96 3.80 1.91 -2.45
C GLY A 96 4.40 0.54 -2.77
N PHE A 97 4.29 -0.41 -1.84
CA PHE A 97 4.93 -1.73 -2.02
C PHE A 97 4.35 -2.51 -3.20
N ASP A 98 3.05 -2.44 -3.44
CA ASP A 98 2.39 -3.08 -4.58
C ASP A 98 2.81 -2.43 -5.90
N VAL A 99 3.02 -1.10 -5.91
CA VAL A 99 3.50 -0.38 -7.09
C VAL A 99 4.96 -0.74 -7.39
N ASP A 100 5.79 -0.90 -6.37
CA ASP A 100 7.20 -1.24 -6.53
C ASP A 100 7.40 -2.73 -6.91
N ILE A 101 6.55 -3.62 -6.40
CA ILE A 101 6.43 -5.00 -6.91
C ILE A 101 5.98 -4.99 -8.39
N ALA A 102 4.97 -4.21 -8.76
CA ALA A 102 4.51 -4.10 -10.15
C ALA A 102 5.61 -3.60 -11.10
N LYS A 103 6.40 -2.59 -10.69
CA LYS A 103 7.59 -2.11 -11.43
C LYS A 103 8.64 -3.23 -11.57
N ALA A 104 8.93 -3.97 -10.50
CA ALA A 104 9.91 -5.06 -10.53
C ALA A 104 9.48 -6.20 -11.47
N LEU A 105 8.21 -6.59 -11.45
CA LEU A 105 7.63 -7.57 -12.37
C LEU A 105 7.77 -7.12 -13.84
N ALA A 106 7.35 -5.89 -14.14
CA ALA A 106 7.47 -5.33 -15.50
C ALA A 106 8.92 -5.28 -15.98
N ASN A 107 9.86 -4.85 -15.13
CA ASN A 107 11.29 -4.87 -15.43
C ASN A 107 11.79 -6.28 -15.77
N MET A 108 11.37 -7.30 -15.02
CA MET A 108 11.74 -8.70 -15.29
C MET A 108 11.14 -9.22 -16.60
N PHE A 109 9.94 -8.78 -16.96
CA PHE A 109 9.33 -9.08 -18.27
C PHE A 109 9.92 -8.26 -19.43
N GLY A 110 10.64 -7.17 -19.13
CA GLY A 110 11.14 -6.21 -20.13
C GLY A 110 10.05 -5.30 -20.70
N LEU A 111 9.04 -4.97 -19.88
CA LEU A 111 7.90 -4.12 -20.21
C LEU A 111 7.94 -2.80 -19.41
N GLU A 112 7.33 -1.75 -19.95
CA GLU A 112 7.03 -0.52 -19.22
C GLU A 112 5.80 -0.75 -18.32
N VAL A 113 5.94 -0.60 -17.00
CA VAL A 113 4.77 -0.66 -16.10
C VAL A 113 3.87 0.56 -16.29
N VAL A 114 2.56 0.32 -16.41
CA VAL A 114 1.54 1.37 -16.52
C VAL A 114 0.47 1.14 -15.45
N PRO A 115 0.66 1.65 -14.23
CA PRO A 115 -0.37 1.66 -13.21
C PRO A 115 -1.58 2.48 -13.67
N GLN A 116 -2.79 1.97 -13.48
CA GLN A 116 -4.04 2.66 -13.80
C GLN A 116 -4.95 2.69 -12.57
N THR A 117 -5.10 3.88 -12.00
CA THR A 117 -6.01 4.16 -10.88
C THR A 117 -7.46 3.76 -11.21
N SER A 118 -8.10 3.04 -10.30
CA SER A 118 -9.52 2.70 -10.30
C SER A 118 -10.07 2.64 -8.88
N ASN A 119 -11.40 2.56 -8.74
CA ASN A 119 -11.97 2.14 -7.45
C ASN A 119 -11.74 0.64 -7.29
N PHE A 120 -11.35 0.18 -6.10
CA PHE A 120 -11.09 -1.22 -5.77
C PHE A 120 -12.11 -2.21 -6.37
N ASP A 121 -13.42 -1.98 -6.14
CA ASP A 121 -14.51 -2.86 -6.59
C ASP A 121 -14.64 -3.01 -8.12
N SER A 122 -13.99 -2.13 -8.89
CA SER A 122 -14.01 -2.15 -10.36
C SER A 122 -12.80 -2.85 -10.99
N ILE A 123 -11.76 -3.15 -10.22
CA ILE A 123 -10.48 -3.65 -10.76
C ILE A 123 -10.63 -5.09 -11.27
N ILE A 124 -11.00 -6.03 -10.40
CA ILE A 124 -11.16 -7.47 -10.73
C ILE A 124 -12.06 -7.68 -11.98
N PRO A 125 -13.26 -7.08 -12.08
CA PRO A 125 -14.11 -7.18 -13.28
C PRO A 125 -13.49 -6.64 -14.58
N SER A 126 -12.45 -5.81 -14.49
CA SER A 126 -11.79 -5.15 -15.64
C SER A 126 -10.51 -5.86 -16.09
N ILE A 127 -10.05 -6.89 -15.38
CA ILE A 127 -8.83 -7.65 -15.73
C ILE A 127 -9.08 -8.46 -17.02
N GLY A 128 -8.09 -8.48 -17.91
CA GLY A 128 -8.18 -9.13 -19.21
C GLY A 128 -9.06 -8.40 -20.24
N THR A 129 -9.47 -7.15 -19.94
CA THR A 129 -10.19 -6.25 -20.88
C THR A 129 -9.65 -4.81 -20.85
N LYS A 130 -9.37 -4.25 -19.66
CA LYS A 130 -8.74 -2.94 -19.46
C LYS A 130 -7.32 -3.04 -18.87
N TYR A 131 -7.09 -4.01 -18.00
CA TYR A 131 -5.80 -4.26 -17.36
C TYR A 131 -5.29 -5.65 -17.74
N ASP A 132 -3.98 -5.84 -17.78
CA ASP A 132 -3.37 -7.17 -17.97
C ASP A 132 -3.43 -7.96 -16.65
N ILE A 133 -3.14 -7.28 -15.54
CA ILE A 133 -3.21 -7.80 -14.16
C ILE A 133 -3.78 -6.75 -13.20
N GLY A 134 -4.20 -7.16 -12.01
CA GLY A 134 -4.54 -6.27 -10.89
C GLY A 134 -3.61 -6.50 -9.70
N ILE A 135 -3.12 -5.43 -9.09
CA ILE A 135 -2.27 -5.45 -7.88
C ILE A 135 -2.78 -4.30 -7.00
N SER A 136 -3.41 -4.62 -5.88
CA SER A 136 -4.17 -3.65 -5.06
C SER A 136 -4.54 -4.27 -3.70
N SER A 137 -3.59 -4.88 -2.99
CA SER A 137 -3.82 -5.61 -1.73
C SER A 137 -4.97 -6.65 -1.80
N PHE A 138 -5.10 -7.37 -2.93
CA PHE A 138 -6.24 -8.28 -3.13
C PHE A 138 -6.17 -9.51 -2.22
N THR A 139 -6.91 -9.47 -1.11
CA THR A 139 -7.24 -10.65 -0.31
C THR A 139 -7.75 -11.78 -1.19
N ILE A 140 -7.14 -12.97 -1.05
CA ILE A 140 -7.61 -14.18 -1.73
C ILE A 140 -8.87 -14.68 -1.01
N THR A 141 -9.99 -14.75 -1.73
CA THR A 141 -11.23 -15.37 -1.24
C THR A 141 -11.74 -16.41 -2.24
N PRO A 142 -12.53 -17.41 -1.81
CA PRO A 142 -13.15 -18.37 -2.71
C PRO A 142 -14.00 -17.69 -3.80
N GLU A 143 -14.77 -16.66 -3.46
CA GLU A 143 -15.60 -15.90 -4.40
C GLU A 143 -14.75 -15.17 -5.44
N ARG A 144 -13.69 -14.47 -5.03
CA ARG A 144 -12.77 -13.82 -5.98
C ARG A 144 -12.05 -14.85 -6.86
N MET A 145 -11.71 -16.03 -6.33
CA MET A 145 -11.18 -17.16 -7.11
C MET A 145 -12.17 -17.75 -8.12
N GLU A 146 -13.47 -17.48 -8.07
CA GLU A 146 -14.38 -17.82 -9.17
C GLU A 146 -14.21 -16.86 -10.37
N ALA A 147 -13.90 -15.59 -10.10
CA ALA A 147 -13.78 -14.52 -11.09
C ALA A 147 -12.38 -14.34 -11.71
N VAL A 148 -11.31 -14.64 -10.94
CA VAL A 148 -9.90 -14.49 -11.34
C VAL A 148 -9.06 -15.69 -10.91
N ASP A 149 -7.85 -15.79 -11.47
CA ASP A 149 -6.78 -16.58 -10.88
C ASP A 149 -5.85 -15.64 -10.08
N PHE A 150 -5.27 -16.15 -9.00
CA PHE A 150 -4.40 -15.38 -8.11
C PHE A 150 -2.99 -15.95 -8.09
N VAL A 151 -2.01 -15.07 -7.88
CA VAL A 151 -0.65 -15.44 -7.46
C VAL A 151 -0.33 -14.74 -6.15
N SER A 152 -0.21 -15.51 -5.06
CA SER A 152 0.07 -14.97 -3.73
C SER A 152 1.42 -14.25 -3.68
N MET A 153 1.44 -13.10 -3.01
CA MET A 153 2.60 -12.22 -2.92
C MET A 153 2.80 -11.59 -1.54
N PHE A 154 1.79 -11.62 -0.67
CA PHE A 154 1.82 -10.96 0.64
C PHE A 154 0.79 -11.62 1.58
N LYS A 155 0.76 -11.23 2.86
CA LYS A 155 -0.31 -11.55 3.80
C LYS A 155 -0.57 -10.36 4.73
N ALA A 156 -1.83 -10.08 5.00
CA ALA A 156 -2.23 -9.09 6.00
C ALA A 156 -3.38 -9.63 6.84
N GLY A 157 -3.46 -9.18 8.09
CA GLY A 157 -4.71 -9.17 8.86
C GLY A 157 -5.41 -7.83 8.71
N SER A 158 -6.58 -7.70 9.33
CA SER A 158 -7.36 -6.46 9.38
C SER A 158 -7.32 -5.85 10.78
N THR A 159 -7.24 -4.51 10.87
CA THR A 159 -7.17 -3.76 12.12
C THR A 159 -8.35 -2.82 12.25
N TRP A 160 -8.96 -2.77 13.43
CA TRP A 160 -9.95 -1.75 13.77
C TRP A 160 -9.26 -0.47 14.23
N VAL A 161 -9.69 0.69 13.77
CA VAL A 161 -9.08 1.99 14.11
C VAL A 161 -10.13 2.99 14.56
N VAL A 162 -9.88 3.60 15.72
CA VAL A 162 -10.75 4.60 16.36
C VAL A 162 -10.04 5.95 16.49
N LYS A 163 -10.76 6.99 16.89
CA LYS A 163 -10.13 8.20 17.45
C LYS A 163 -9.35 7.87 18.73
N LYS A 164 -8.24 8.59 18.92
CA LYS A 164 -7.40 8.55 20.12
C LYS A 164 -8.20 8.63 21.43
N GLY A 165 -7.88 7.74 22.36
CA GLY A 165 -8.57 7.58 23.64
C GLY A 165 -9.92 6.87 23.57
N ASN A 166 -10.29 6.30 22.41
CA ASN A 166 -11.57 5.62 22.14
C ASN A 166 -12.79 6.33 22.78
N PRO A 167 -13.10 7.59 22.42
CA PRO A 167 -14.06 8.42 23.13
C PRO A 167 -15.49 7.84 23.11
N ASN A 168 -15.82 7.08 22.07
CA ASN A 168 -17.13 6.45 21.89
C ASN A 168 -17.21 5.05 22.54
N LYS A 169 -16.14 4.59 23.21
CA LYS A 169 -16.03 3.32 23.93
C LYS A 169 -16.38 2.10 23.07
N VAL A 170 -15.92 2.14 21.82
CA VAL A 170 -16.08 1.06 20.84
C VAL A 170 -15.44 -0.21 21.40
N ALA A 171 -16.15 -1.33 21.28
CA ALA A 171 -15.64 -2.66 21.55
C ALA A 171 -15.84 -3.52 20.31
N THR A 172 -14.76 -4.09 19.76
CA THR A 172 -14.80 -4.93 18.55
C THR A 172 -15.67 -6.19 18.71
N SER A 173 -15.97 -6.59 19.94
CA SER A 173 -16.87 -7.69 20.28
C SER A 173 -18.37 -7.36 20.19
N ASP A 174 -18.78 -6.09 20.09
CA ASP A 174 -20.19 -5.71 19.91
C ASP A 174 -20.30 -4.51 18.96
N LEU A 175 -20.44 -4.82 17.67
CA LEU A 175 -20.50 -3.82 16.60
C LEU A 175 -21.88 -3.13 16.48
N CYS A 176 -22.89 -3.63 17.19
CA CYS A 176 -24.28 -3.22 17.02
C CYS A 176 -24.52 -1.77 17.50
N GLY A 177 -25.16 -0.95 16.66
CA GLY A 177 -25.38 0.47 16.95
C GLY A 177 -24.22 1.40 16.57
N LEU A 178 -23.05 0.86 16.23
CA LEU A 178 -21.89 1.64 15.81
C LEU A 178 -22.05 2.19 14.39
N LYS A 179 -21.29 3.24 14.11
CA LYS A 179 -21.09 3.80 12.78
C LYS A 179 -19.70 3.47 12.26
N ILE A 180 -19.63 2.56 11.30
CA ILE A 180 -18.39 1.90 10.87
C ILE A 180 -18.07 2.35 9.44
N ALA A 181 -16.87 2.88 9.20
CA ALA A 181 -16.40 3.21 7.85
C ALA A 181 -15.57 2.05 7.26
N VAL A 182 -15.81 1.73 5.99
CA VAL A 182 -15.14 0.66 5.23
C VAL A 182 -15.04 1.05 3.76
N GLN A 183 -14.04 0.52 3.04
CA GLN A 183 -13.92 0.71 1.60
C GLN A 183 -14.81 -0.29 0.84
N THR A 184 -15.47 0.15 -0.22
CA THR A 184 -16.41 -0.69 -0.98
C THR A 184 -15.72 -1.83 -1.74
N GLY A 185 -16.29 -3.04 -1.63
CA GLY A 185 -15.81 -4.27 -2.29
C GLY A 185 -14.75 -5.05 -1.49
N THR A 186 -14.37 -4.55 -0.31
CA THR A 186 -13.39 -5.18 0.58
C THR A 186 -13.99 -6.30 1.42
N THR A 187 -13.15 -7.22 1.90
CA THR A 187 -13.56 -8.26 2.85
C THR A 187 -14.02 -7.66 4.19
N GLN A 188 -13.43 -6.54 4.59
CA GLN A 188 -13.86 -5.77 5.76
C GLN A 188 -15.29 -5.22 5.62
N GLU A 189 -15.70 -4.79 4.42
CA GLU A 189 -17.09 -4.44 4.14
C GLU A 189 -18.03 -5.65 4.22
N GLU A 190 -17.62 -6.82 3.71
CA GLU A 190 -18.39 -8.06 3.79
C GLU A 190 -18.61 -8.50 5.26
N GLU A 191 -17.55 -8.50 6.07
CA GLU A 191 -17.60 -8.82 7.51
C GLU A 191 -18.51 -7.87 8.29
N VAL A 192 -18.38 -6.55 8.06
CA VAL A 192 -19.24 -5.54 8.69
C VAL A 192 -20.71 -5.70 8.26
N ASN A 193 -20.97 -6.04 7.00
CA ASN A 193 -22.31 -6.35 6.51
C ASN A 193 -22.88 -7.64 7.14
N ALA A 194 -22.06 -8.66 7.38
CA ALA A 194 -22.47 -9.87 8.07
C ALA A 194 -22.83 -9.59 9.53
N ALA A 195 -22.00 -8.82 10.25
CA ALA A 195 -22.28 -8.38 11.61
C ALA A 195 -23.56 -7.53 11.70
N ALA A 196 -23.77 -6.60 10.76
CA ALA A 196 -24.99 -5.78 10.71
C ALA A 196 -26.26 -6.62 10.53
N LYS A 197 -26.22 -7.65 9.67
CA LYS A 197 -27.33 -8.63 9.51
C LYS A 197 -27.59 -9.38 10.81
N GLN A 198 -26.54 -9.79 11.53
CA GLN A 198 -26.67 -10.48 12.81
C GLN A 198 -27.28 -9.58 13.90
N CYS A 199 -26.79 -8.34 14.07
CA CYS A 199 -27.38 -7.36 14.97
C CYS A 199 -28.88 -7.18 14.76
N LYS A 200 -29.31 -7.13 13.49
CA LYS A 200 -30.72 -7.02 13.12
C LYS A 200 -31.53 -8.28 13.42
N ALA A 201 -30.95 -9.46 13.23
CA ALA A 201 -31.58 -10.74 13.58
C ALA A 201 -31.77 -10.89 15.09
N ASP A 202 -30.82 -10.40 15.89
CA ASP A 202 -30.86 -10.41 17.36
C ASP A 202 -31.72 -9.28 17.97
N GLY A 203 -32.32 -8.41 17.14
CA GLY A 203 -33.12 -7.27 17.59
C GLY A 203 -32.32 -6.16 18.30
N LYS A 204 -30.99 -6.13 18.09
CA LYS A 204 -30.10 -5.07 18.59
C LYS A 204 -30.17 -3.81 17.69
N SER A 205 -29.50 -2.75 18.15
CA SER A 205 -29.32 -1.51 17.37
C SER A 205 -28.65 -1.75 16.02
N GLU A 206 -29.13 -1.05 14.99
CA GLU A 206 -28.62 -1.13 13.62
C GLU A 206 -27.19 -0.58 13.50
N VAL A 207 -26.35 -1.28 12.73
CA VAL A 207 -25.00 -0.81 12.37
C VAL A 207 -25.11 0.17 11.21
N GLN A 208 -24.56 1.37 11.37
CA GLN A 208 -24.50 2.38 10.31
C GLN A 208 -23.22 2.21 9.49
N ILE A 209 -23.31 1.45 8.39
CA ILE A 209 -22.17 1.22 7.49
C ILE A 209 -21.96 2.45 6.60
N LEU A 210 -20.75 3.03 6.64
CA LEU A 210 -20.27 4.06 5.72
C LEU A 210 -19.30 3.45 4.71
N SER A 211 -19.87 2.85 3.67
CA SER A 211 -19.16 2.39 2.48
C SER A 211 -18.61 3.58 1.67
N ASN A 212 -17.29 3.63 1.46
CA ASN A 212 -16.61 4.67 0.72
C ASN A 212 -15.79 4.10 -0.45
N LYS A 213 -15.65 4.85 -1.55
CA LYS A 213 -14.87 4.41 -2.71
C LYS A 213 -13.36 4.54 -2.54
N LEU A 214 -12.91 5.45 -1.68
CA LEU A 214 -11.50 5.72 -1.42
C LEU A 214 -11.19 5.48 0.05
N GLN A 215 -10.07 4.83 0.34
CA GLN A 215 -9.64 4.56 1.72
C GLN A 215 -9.22 5.83 2.48
N THR A 216 -8.84 6.88 1.76
CA THR A 216 -8.63 8.23 2.31
C THR A 216 -9.91 8.79 2.94
N ASP A 217 -11.09 8.51 2.36
CA ASP A 217 -12.37 8.94 2.92
C ASP A 217 -12.75 8.13 4.17
N VAL A 218 -12.46 6.82 4.16
CA VAL A 218 -12.67 5.90 5.28
C VAL A 218 -11.91 6.41 6.51
N THR A 219 -10.62 6.69 6.34
CA THR A 219 -9.74 7.28 7.36
C THR A 219 -10.28 8.64 7.83
N THR A 220 -10.62 9.52 6.89
CA THR A 220 -11.14 10.87 7.17
C THR A 220 -12.46 10.84 7.94
N ASN A 221 -13.34 9.88 7.67
CA ASN A 221 -14.61 9.73 8.39
C ASN A 221 -14.39 9.52 9.89
N VAL A 222 -13.41 8.70 10.28
CA VAL A 222 -13.11 8.47 11.72
C VAL A 222 -12.32 9.63 12.30
N ALA A 223 -11.28 10.12 11.63
CA ALA A 223 -10.47 11.26 12.11
C ALA A 223 -11.33 12.51 12.38
N THR A 224 -12.31 12.79 11.51
CA THR A 224 -13.28 13.88 11.72
C THR A 224 -14.38 13.54 12.73
N GLY A 225 -14.68 12.26 12.96
CA GLY A 225 -15.75 11.80 13.87
C GLY A 225 -17.12 11.69 13.20
N LYS A 226 -17.15 11.60 11.87
CA LYS A 226 -18.31 11.20 11.08
C LYS A 226 -18.60 9.69 11.20
N ALA A 227 -17.60 8.88 11.54
CA ALA A 227 -17.70 7.48 11.95
C ALA A 227 -17.06 7.27 13.33
N ASP A 228 -17.45 6.20 14.03
CA ASP A 228 -16.90 5.82 15.34
C ASP A 228 -15.58 5.05 15.19
N VAL A 229 -15.50 4.22 14.15
CA VAL A 229 -14.41 3.26 13.89
C VAL A 229 -14.31 2.99 12.38
N PHE A 230 -13.13 2.62 11.89
CA PHE A 230 -12.95 2.01 10.58
C PHE A 230 -12.28 0.64 10.68
N TYR A 231 -12.38 -0.13 9.61
CA TYR A 231 -11.79 -1.46 9.50
C TYR A 231 -11.15 -1.59 8.11
N ALA A 232 -9.87 -1.94 8.07
CA ALA A 232 -9.03 -2.04 6.86
C ALA A 232 -7.83 -2.96 7.12
N ASP A 233 -7.04 -3.27 6.09
CA ASP A 233 -5.84 -4.10 6.24
C ASP A 233 -4.79 -3.44 7.14
N SER A 234 -4.04 -4.27 7.86
CA SER A 234 -3.12 -3.89 8.93
C SER A 234 -1.99 -2.93 8.50
N PRO A 235 -1.34 -3.08 7.33
CA PRO A 235 -0.40 -2.08 6.83
C PRO A 235 -1.04 -0.70 6.63
N VAL A 236 -2.28 -0.68 6.13
CA VAL A 236 -3.04 0.54 5.79
C VAL A 236 -3.55 1.23 7.05
N ALA A 237 -4.07 0.47 8.00
CA ALA A 237 -4.44 0.97 9.32
C ALA A 237 -3.22 1.55 10.06
N GLY A 238 -2.09 0.84 10.07
CA GLY A 238 -0.84 1.30 10.67
C GLY A 238 -0.32 2.60 10.04
N TYR A 239 -0.29 2.67 8.71
CA TYR A 239 0.12 3.88 7.98
C TYR A 239 -0.82 5.06 8.27
N ALA A 240 -2.15 4.85 8.25
CA ALA A 240 -3.12 5.88 8.57
C ALA A 240 -2.99 6.43 10.00
N ILE A 241 -2.67 5.57 10.98
CA ILE A 241 -2.37 6.00 12.35
C ILE A 241 -1.08 6.85 12.36
N ALA A 242 -0.03 6.41 11.69
CA ALA A 242 1.23 7.16 11.61
C ALA A 242 1.09 8.53 10.93
N GLN A 243 0.21 8.67 9.92
CA GLN A 243 0.00 9.94 9.21
C GLN A 243 -0.90 10.94 9.94
N THR A 244 -1.57 10.56 11.03
CA THR A 244 -2.62 11.40 11.65
C THR A 244 -2.24 12.00 13.00
N GLU A 245 -0.95 12.04 13.34
CA GLU A 245 -0.38 12.82 14.47
C GLU A 245 -1.22 12.73 15.77
N ASP A 246 -1.26 11.55 16.39
CA ASP A 246 -2.05 11.25 17.60
C ASP A 246 -3.59 11.44 17.47
N THR A 247 -4.16 11.60 16.27
CA THR A 247 -5.63 11.67 16.08
C THR A 247 -6.31 10.30 16.13
N LEU A 248 -5.63 9.25 15.67
CA LEU A 248 -6.14 7.88 15.56
C LEU A 248 -5.33 6.89 16.41
N GLU A 249 -5.94 5.75 16.74
CA GLU A 249 -5.24 4.59 17.31
C GLU A 249 -5.92 3.26 16.94
N ALA A 250 -5.13 2.19 16.89
CA ALA A 250 -5.62 0.84 16.69
C ALA A 250 -6.43 0.37 17.91
N LEU A 251 -7.46 -0.44 17.67
CA LEU A 251 -8.35 -1.01 18.67
C LEU A 251 -8.29 -2.53 18.63
N GLY A 252 -7.47 -3.11 19.51
CA GLY A 252 -7.23 -4.56 19.58
C GLY A 252 -6.02 -4.99 18.77
N GLU A 253 -5.93 -6.30 18.53
CA GLU A 253 -4.91 -6.93 17.67
C GLU A 253 -5.46 -7.14 16.26
N ASP A 254 -4.57 -7.40 15.30
CA ASP A 254 -4.94 -7.71 13.93
C ASP A 254 -5.66 -9.07 13.86
N VAL A 255 -6.72 -9.14 13.07
CA VAL A 255 -7.57 -10.34 12.93
C VAL A 255 -7.63 -10.82 11.47
N GLY A 256 -7.96 -12.09 11.26
CA GLY A 256 -8.22 -12.62 9.91
C GLY A 256 -7.01 -12.57 8.97
N VAL A 257 -5.79 -12.78 9.48
CA VAL A 257 -4.56 -12.81 8.66
C VAL A 257 -4.71 -13.82 7.53
N THR A 258 -4.53 -13.38 6.29
CA THR A 258 -4.77 -14.17 5.08
C THR A 258 -3.86 -13.70 3.95
N LYS A 259 -3.67 -14.55 2.92
CA LYS A 259 -2.86 -14.23 1.73
C LYS A 259 -3.53 -13.17 0.85
N GLU A 260 -2.69 -12.27 0.34
CA GLU A 260 -2.98 -11.31 -0.73
C GLU A 260 -2.19 -11.66 -1.99
N ALA A 261 -2.70 -11.22 -3.14
CA ALA A 261 -2.22 -11.70 -4.43
C ALA A 261 -2.29 -10.69 -5.59
N VAL A 262 -1.47 -10.95 -6.60
CA VAL A 262 -1.68 -10.44 -7.96
C VAL A 262 -2.91 -11.14 -8.55
N ALA A 263 -3.90 -10.38 -8.99
CA ALA A 263 -5.10 -10.85 -9.67
C ALA A 263 -4.86 -10.94 -11.18
N ILE A 264 -5.27 -12.05 -11.79
CA ILE A 264 -5.01 -12.41 -13.20
C ILE A 264 -6.31 -12.91 -13.82
N LYS A 265 -6.50 -12.66 -15.12
CA LYS A 265 -7.68 -13.11 -15.85
C LYS A 265 -7.91 -14.62 -15.67
N LYS A 266 -9.13 -15.02 -15.33
CA LYS A 266 -9.47 -16.43 -15.11
C LYS A 266 -9.12 -17.31 -16.31
N GLY A 267 -8.37 -18.38 -16.05
CA GLY A 267 -7.91 -19.34 -17.04
C GLY A 267 -6.63 -18.94 -17.78
N ASP A 268 -6.07 -17.75 -17.54
CA ASP A 268 -4.85 -17.28 -18.22
C ASP A 268 -3.59 -17.85 -17.55
N SER A 269 -3.38 -19.16 -17.77
CA SER A 269 -2.34 -19.92 -17.07
C SER A 269 -0.91 -19.48 -17.41
N ASP A 270 -0.72 -18.74 -18.50
CA ASP A 270 0.60 -18.34 -18.97
C ASP A 270 1.03 -17.03 -18.30
N ILE A 271 0.12 -16.04 -18.17
CA ILE A 271 0.35 -14.89 -17.28
C ILE A 271 0.53 -15.37 -15.83
N ALA A 272 -0.29 -16.32 -15.35
CA ALA A 272 -0.17 -16.84 -13.99
C ALA A 272 1.18 -17.49 -13.69
N LYS A 273 1.73 -18.28 -14.62
CA LYS A 273 3.09 -18.86 -14.49
C LYS A 273 4.17 -17.79 -14.57
N ALA A 274 4.06 -16.84 -15.49
CA ALA A 274 5.04 -15.75 -15.64
C ALA A 274 5.13 -14.90 -14.37
N VAL A 275 3.98 -14.49 -13.81
CA VAL A 275 3.90 -13.73 -12.55
C VAL A 275 4.40 -14.55 -11.37
N GLN A 276 4.06 -15.84 -11.28
CA GLN A 276 4.55 -16.71 -10.20
C GLN A 276 6.07 -16.90 -10.25
N ALA A 277 6.64 -17.16 -11.43
CA ALA A 277 8.07 -17.30 -11.60
C ALA A 277 8.82 -15.99 -11.29
N ALA A 278 8.27 -14.85 -11.71
CA ALA A 278 8.85 -13.54 -11.45
C ALA A 278 8.79 -13.16 -9.96
N LEU A 279 7.64 -13.33 -9.29
CA LEU A 279 7.52 -13.11 -7.84
C LEU A 279 8.46 -14.02 -7.05
N GLN A 280 8.52 -15.32 -7.38
CA GLN A 280 9.42 -16.24 -6.69
C GLN A 280 10.89 -15.82 -6.87
N LYS A 281 11.29 -15.38 -8.07
CA LYS A 281 12.66 -14.90 -8.30
C LYS A 281 12.98 -13.64 -7.48
N LEU A 282 12.04 -12.69 -7.36
CA LEU A 282 12.19 -11.49 -6.51
C LEU A 282 12.25 -11.84 -5.02
N MET A 283 11.58 -12.91 -4.58
CA MET A 283 11.70 -13.47 -3.22
C MET A 283 13.09 -14.09 -3.01
N ASP A 284 13.52 -14.96 -3.93
CA ASP A 284 14.78 -15.71 -3.87
C ASP A 284 16.02 -14.82 -3.94
N ASP A 285 16.02 -13.74 -4.74
CA ASP A 285 17.12 -12.77 -4.83
C ASP A 285 17.08 -11.67 -3.74
N GLY A 286 16.03 -11.68 -2.92
CA GLY A 286 15.82 -10.76 -1.81
C GLY A 286 15.40 -9.35 -2.20
N THR A 287 15.07 -9.08 -3.47
CA THR A 287 14.53 -7.76 -3.90
C THR A 287 13.16 -7.49 -3.30
N TYR A 288 12.27 -8.48 -3.30
CA TYR A 288 10.97 -8.42 -2.64
C TYR A 288 11.08 -8.00 -1.16
N MET A 289 11.97 -8.65 -0.41
CA MET A 289 12.21 -8.33 1.00
C MET A 289 12.79 -6.91 1.20
N LYS A 290 13.55 -6.36 0.25
CA LYS A 290 14.01 -4.96 0.30
C LYS A 290 12.87 -3.97 0.04
N ILE A 291 11.98 -4.27 -0.91
CA ILE A 291 10.77 -3.48 -1.17
C ILE A 291 9.92 -3.42 0.11
N LEU A 292 9.58 -4.57 0.70
CA LEU A 292 8.75 -4.59 1.92
C LEU A 292 9.39 -3.83 3.09
N LYS A 293 10.71 -3.95 3.29
CA LYS A 293 11.44 -3.22 4.34
C LYS A 293 11.51 -1.71 4.11
N HIS A 294 11.60 -1.26 2.86
CA HIS A 294 11.53 0.17 2.53
C HIS A 294 10.18 0.78 2.94
N TRP A 295 9.12 -0.01 2.89
CA TRP A 295 7.77 0.35 3.28
C TRP A 295 7.40 -0.01 4.73
N GLY A 296 8.28 -0.69 5.48
CA GLY A 296 8.06 -1.11 6.87
C GLY A 296 7.02 -2.22 7.06
N VAL A 297 6.79 -3.03 6.02
CA VAL A 297 5.73 -4.05 5.96
C VAL A 297 6.25 -5.49 5.85
N GLU A 298 7.52 -5.73 6.18
CA GLU A 298 8.15 -7.06 6.02
C GLU A 298 7.53 -8.18 6.87
N THR A 299 6.69 -7.86 7.85
CA THR A 299 5.92 -8.84 8.65
C THR A 299 4.87 -9.58 7.81
N GLY A 300 4.35 -8.94 6.76
CA GLY A 300 3.46 -9.54 5.78
C GLY A 300 4.17 -10.32 4.67
N ALA A 301 5.49 -10.52 4.77
CA ALA A 301 6.23 -11.31 3.80
C ALA A 301 5.74 -12.77 3.73
N VAL A 302 5.76 -13.32 2.51
CA VAL A 302 5.60 -14.75 2.21
C VAL A 302 6.85 -15.27 1.51
N ASP A 303 7.26 -16.50 1.82
CA ASP A 303 8.48 -17.11 1.27
C ASP A 303 8.29 -17.75 -0.11
N LYS A 304 7.03 -17.81 -0.59
CA LYS A 304 6.66 -18.54 -1.80
C LYS A 304 5.50 -17.87 -2.53
N ALA A 305 5.66 -17.70 -3.84
CA ALA A 305 4.57 -17.31 -4.73
C ALA A 305 3.79 -18.56 -5.16
N GLU A 306 2.49 -18.60 -4.91
CA GLU A 306 1.61 -19.74 -5.23
C GLU A 306 0.44 -19.31 -6.11
N ILE A 307 0.19 -20.05 -7.18
CA ILE A 307 -1.00 -19.89 -8.05
C ILE A 307 -2.20 -20.55 -7.35
N ASN A 308 -3.28 -19.79 -7.14
CA ASN A 308 -4.53 -20.24 -6.51
C ASN A 308 -4.30 -21.10 -5.25
N PRO A 309 -3.62 -20.57 -4.21
CA PRO A 309 -3.36 -21.33 -2.99
C PRO A 309 -4.67 -21.72 -2.31
N THR A 310 -4.74 -22.96 -1.83
CA THR A 310 -5.89 -23.48 -1.06
C THR A 310 -5.68 -23.39 0.45
N ASP A 311 -4.42 -23.27 0.88
CA ASP A 311 -4.02 -22.90 2.23
C ASP A 311 -3.76 -21.38 2.23
N LEU A 312 -4.58 -20.62 2.96
CA LEU A 312 -4.57 -19.15 2.94
C LEU A 312 -3.87 -18.51 4.15
N GLY A 313 -3.37 -19.32 5.09
CA GLY A 313 -2.86 -18.88 6.40
C GLY A 313 -3.70 -19.41 7.56
#